data_AF-A0A350ET41-F1
#
_entry.id   AF-A0A350ET41-F1
#
_cell.length_a   1.000
_cell.length_b   1.000
_cell.length_c   1.000
_cell.angle_alpha   90.00
_cell.angle_beta   90.00
_cell.angle_gamma   90.00
#
_symmetry.space_group_name_H-M   'P 1'
#
loop_
_entity.id
_entity.type
_entity.pdbx_description
1 polymer ?
#
loop_
_entity_poly.entity_id
_entity_poly.type
_entity_poly.pdbx_seq_one_letter_code
_entity_poly.pdbx_strand_id
1 'polypeptide(L)' 'ERNGGYTRIVRLGERRGDAAPLAIIEFVDAIAPGDADDATTASAAEKEGKAEETKAEAAK' A
#
# COMPACT_ATOMS: atom_id res chain seq x y z
N GLU A 1 9.32 0.03 -8.26
CA GLU A 1 8.21 0.84 -8.77
C GLU A 1 7.07 -0.15 -9.05
N ARG A 2 5.95 0.03 -8.35
CA ARG A 2 4.92 -1.01 -8.18
C ARG A 2 4.09 -1.10 -9.47
N ASN A 3 3.94 -2.28 -10.08
CA ASN A 3 3.20 -2.43 -11.33
C ASN A 3 1.70 -2.66 -11.08
N GLY A 4 0.98 -1.63 -10.65
CA GLY A 4 -0.46 -1.68 -10.38
C GLY A 4 -0.82 -1.99 -8.92
N GLY A 5 -2.12 -2.14 -8.63
CA GLY A 5 -2.60 -2.45 -7.28
C GLY A 5 -2.43 -1.31 -6.27
N TYR A 6 -2.53 -0.06 -6.72
CA TYR A 6 -2.36 1.13 -5.86
C TYR A 6 -3.55 1.40 -4.95
N THR A 7 -4.66 0.72 -5.18
CA THR A 7 -5.88 0.87 -4.38
C THR A 7 -6.28 -0.45 -3.76
N ARG A 8 -6.74 -0.40 -2.51
CA ARG A 8 -7.37 -1.52 -1.81
C ARG A 8 -8.86 -1.26 -1.71
N ILE A 9 -9.66 -2.30 -1.98
CA ILE A 9 -11.12 -2.26 -1.86
C ILE A 9 -11.52 -3.20 -0.71
N VAL A 10 -12.18 -2.66 0.31
CA VAL A 10 -12.71 -3.42 1.45
C VAL A 10 -14.23 -3.42 1.37
N ARG A 11 -14.85 -4.60 1.27
CA ARG A 11 -16.32 -4.74 1.18
C ARG A 11 -16.94 -4.60 2.57
N LEU A 12 -18.00 -3.81 2.68
CA LEU A 12 -18.65 -3.48 3.97
C LEU A 12 -20.07 -4.07 4.13
N GLY A 13 -20.62 -4.69 3.09
CA GLY A 13 -21.99 -5.22 3.09
C GLY A 13 -22.99 -4.22 2.49
N GLU A 14 -24.26 -4.33 2.85
CA GLU A 14 -25.34 -3.56 2.23
C GLU A 14 -25.68 -2.27 3.02
N ARG A 15 -26.00 -1.21 2.28
CA ARG A 15 -26.44 0.07 2.83
C ARG A 15 -27.87 -0.02 3.36
N ARG A 16 -28.09 0.55 4.54
CA ARG A 16 -29.41 0.63 5.15
C ARG A 16 -30.33 1.53 4.32
N GLY A 17 -31.47 1.00 3.87
CA GLY A 17 -32.55 1.74 3.20
C GLY A 17 -32.77 1.32 1.75
N ASP A 18 -31.71 0.96 1.03
CA ASP A 18 -31.77 0.56 -0.37
C ASP A 18 -31.01 -0.73 -0.69
N ALA A 19 -30.41 -1.38 0.32
CA ALA A 19 -29.63 -2.61 0.21
C ALA A 19 -28.46 -2.51 -0.81
N ALA A 20 -28.00 -1.29 -1.12
CA ALA A 20 -26.92 -1.11 -2.07
C ALA A 20 -25.58 -1.62 -1.50
N PRO A 21 -24.77 -2.38 -2.25
CA PRO A 21 -23.49 -2.88 -1.76
C PRO A 21 -22.49 -1.73 -1.57
N LEU A 22 -21.86 -1.69 -0.39
CA LEU A 22 -20.85 -0.71 -0.01
C LEU A 22 -19.44 -1.31 0.03
N ALA A 23 -18.46 -0.46 -0.25
CA ALA A 23 -17.06 -0.74 -0.06
C ALA A 23 -16.28 0.55 0.27
N ILE A 24 -15.19 0.41 1.01
CA ILE A 24 -14.16 1.45 1.17
C ILE A 24 -13.12 1.27 0.07
N ILE A 25 -12.68 2.38 -0.51
CA ILE A 25 -11.53 2.43 -1.40
C ILE A 25 -10.45 3.29 -0.77
N GLU A 26 -9.24 2.76 -0.65
CA GLU A 26 -8.08 3.45 -0.07
C GLU A 26 -6.86 3.30 -0.98
N PHE A 27 -5.93 4.26 -0.92
CA PHE A 27 -4.62 4.11 -1.54
C PHE A 27 -3.73 3.25 -0.65
N VAL A 28 -3.02 2.29 -1.24
CA VAL A 28 -2.20 1.31 -0.51
C VAL A 28 -1.05 1.97 0.27
N ASP A 29 -0.48 3.03 -0.29
CA ASP A 29 0.68 3.71 0.27
C ASP A 29 0.30 5.07 0.90
N ALA A 30 -1.00 5.35 1.10
CA ALA A 30 -1.42 6.57 1.77
C ALA A 30 -1.27 6.42 3.29
N ILE A 31 -0.52 7.35 3.87
CA ILE A 31 -0.34 7.44 5.32
C ILE A 31 -1.60 8.12 5.89
N ALA A 32 -2.23 7.47 6.87
CA ALA A 32 -3.34 8.09 7.57
C ALA A 32 -2.85 9.38 8.27
N PRO A 33 -3.66 10.45 8.32
CA PRO A 33 -3.31 11.68 9.02
C PRO A 33 -3.22 11.40 10.53
N GLY A 34 -2.06 10.94 10.99
CA GLY A 34 -1.81 10.47 12.36
C GLY A 34 -0.60 9.54 12.46
N ASP A 35 -0.25 8.83 11.38
CA ASP A 35 0.81 7.80 11.36
C ASP A 35 2.07 8.23 10.58
N ALA A 36 2.27 9.54 10.42
CA ALA A 36 3.38 10.12 9.64
C ALA A 36 4.77 9.74 10.17
N ASP A 37 4.89 9.44 11.47
CA ASP A 37 6.15 9.11 12.11
C ASP A 37 6.64 7.68 11.79
N ASP A 38 5.74 6.74 11.48
CA ASP A 38 6.07 5.32 11.21
C ASP A 38 6.39 5.04 9.73
N ALA A 39 6.01 5.94 8.82
CA ALA A 39 6.18 5.76 7.39
C ALA A 39 7.63 5.95 6.89
N THR A 40 8.46 6.65 7.66
CA THR A 40 9.85 6.96 7.28
C THR A 40 10.74 5.71 7.33
N THR A 41 10.41 4.75 8.21
CA THR A 41 11.16 3.50 8.41
C THR A 41 10.77 2.42 7.39
N ALA A 42 9.49 2.32 7.01
CA ALA A 42 9.02 1.35 6.01
C ALA A 42 9.51 1.68 4.58
N SER A 43 9.52 2.97 4.20
CA SER A 43 10.01 3.41 2.89
C SER A 43 11.54 3.30 2.76
N ALA A 44 12.27 3.38 3.88
CA ALA A 44 13.71 3.15 3.92
C ALA A 44 14.06 1.65 3.74
N ALA A 45 13.31 0.75 4.38
CA ALA A 45 13.51 -0.70 4.27
C ALA A 45 13.25 -1.24 2.85
N GLU A 46 12.24 -0.74 2.14
CA GLU A 46 12.00 -1.12 0.73
C GLU A 46 13.06 -0.57 -0.23
N LYS A 47 13.66 0.60 0.07
CA LYS A 47 14.77 1.15 -0.72
C LYS A 47 16.07 0.36 -0.52
N GLU A 48 16.34 -0.12 0.69
CA GLU A 48 17.54 -0.92 0.98
C GLU A 48 17.44 -2.33 0.38
N GLY A 49 16.30 -3.00 0.48
CA GLY A 49 16.10 -4.33 -0.14
C GLY A 49 16.28 -4.31 -1.66
N LYS A 50 15.83 -3.24 -2.33
CA LYS A 50 15.97 -3.07 -3.79
C LYS A 50 17.40 -2.69 -4.22
N ALA A 51 18.19 -2.11 -3.32
CA ALA A 51 19.62 -1.82 -3.55
C ALA A 51 20.51 -3.06 -3.35
N GLU A 52 20.09 -4.03 -2.53
CA GLU A 52 20.81 -5.29 -2.33
C GLU A 52 20.58 -6.28 -3.49
N GLU A 53 19.35 -6.38 -4.02
CA GLU A 53 19.02 -7.23 -5.17
C GLU A 53 19.75 -6.78 -6.46
N THR A 54 19.83 -5.48 -6.71
CA THR A 54 20.51 -4.92 -7.89
C THR A 54 22.03 -5.11 -7.87
N LYS A 55 22.63 -5.31 -6.69
CA LYS A 55 24.06 -5.56 -6.52
C LYS A 55 24.41 -7.05 -6.61
N ALA A 56 23.48 -7.94 -6.23
CA ALA A 56 23.62 -9.39 -6.36
C ALA A 56 23.45 -9.87 -7.81
N GLU A 57 22.64 -9.20 -8.62
CA GLU A 57 22.44 -9.54 -10.04
C GLU A 57 23.60 -9.09 -10.94
N ALA A 58 24.33 -8.03 -10.58
CA ALA A 58 25.47 -7.52 -11.35
C ALA A 58 26.81 -8.25 -11.08
N ALA A 59 26.85 -9.16 -10.10
CA ALA A 59 28.04 -9.94 -9.71
C ALA A 59 28.00 -11.40 -10.23
N LYS A 60 27.01 -11.76 -11.04
CA LYS A 60 26.89 -13.02 -11.75
C LYS A 60 27.11 -12.82 -13.24
#